data_AF-A0AAN6D5E1-F1
#
_entry.id   AF-A0AAN6D5E1-F1
#
_cell.length_a   1.000
_cell.length_b   1.000
_cell.length_c   1.000
_cell.angle_alpha   90.00
_cell.angle_beta   90.00
_cell.angle_gamma   90.00
#
_symmetry.space_group_name_H-M   'P 1'
#
loop_
_entity.id
_entity.type
_entity.pdbx_description
1 polymer ?
#
loop_
_entity_poly.entity_id
_entity_poly.type
_entity_poly.pdbx_seq_one_letter_code
_entity_poly.pdbx_strand_id
1 'polypeptide(L)'
;MIIDRDREFVSHLVINSVNLAPPIHARFGNGLVYGFIEGRSLEFTELADERLYPLIAAKLGQWHQQVQVDAIEECLAKLRREFRGSKPESSASDLWSVLSNWIQLLPEIEGITSSCAQNIDIREVQDPQASLVDVLKAELAWLRVQLHSKSPLVASHCDLLSGNVIISEDLSQKLKTGLSASDMEYYKQYNPISFIDYEYMVKAPRAFDISNHFMEWQGFKCERHRIPKAEKSNLLLRRWCAAYLGRHFADRLRL
;
A
#
# COMPACT_ATOMS: atom_id res chain seq x y z
N MET A 1 -15.45 -12.50 -1.66
CA MET A 1 -15.19 -11.28 -2.47
C MET A 1 -13.90 -10.70 -1.92
N ILE A 2 -12.93 -10.34 -2.79
CA ILE A 2 -11.60 -9.88 -2.37
C ILE A 2 -11.67 -8.48 -1.73
N ILE A 3 -12.63 -7.66 -2.15
CA ILE A 3 -12.79 -6.26 -1.75
C ILE A 3 -14.01 -6.09 -0.85
N ASP A 4 -13.86 -5.28 0.20
CA ASP A 4 -14.91 -4.86 1.12
C ASP A 4 -15.36 -3.43 0.79
N ARG A 5 -16.45 -3.29 0.02
CA ARG A 5 -16.93 -1.98 -0.47
C ARG A 5 -17.41 -1.04 0.64
N ASP A 6 -17.80 -1.55 1.81
CA ASP A 6 -18.12 -0.70 2.96
C ASP A 6 -16.84 -0.11 3.56
N ARG A 7 -15.78 -0.92 3.67
CA ARG A 7 -14.46 -0.45 4.12
C ARG A 7 -13.86 0.54 3.15
N GLU A 8 -13.86 0.26 1.85
CA GLU A 8 -13.36 1.18 0.81
C GLU A 8 -14.01 2.57 0.95
N PHE A 9 -15.35 2.61 1.02
CA PHE A 9 -16.10 3.85 1.17
C PHE A 9 -15.73 4.62 2.44
N VAL A 10 -15.68 3.94 3.59
CA VAL A 10 -15.35 4.56 4.88
C VAL A 10 -13.90 5.04 4.91
N SER A 11 -12.96 4.23 4.41
CA SER A 11 -11.56 4.61 4.26
C SER A 11 -11.45 5.90 3.46
N HIS A 12 -12.09 5.99 2.30
CA HIS A 12 -12.09 7.19 1.46
C HIS A 12 -12.61 8.42 2.23
N LEU A 13 -13.71 8.32 2.97
CA LEU A 13 -14.22 9.43 3.80
C LEU A 13 -13.20 9.89 4.85
N VAL A 14 -12.55 8.95 5.55
CA VAL A 14 -11.54 9.28 6.57
C VAL A 14 -10.31 9.94 5.95
N ILE A 15 -9.83 9.43 4.82
CA ILE A 15 -8.68 10.01 4.10
C ILE A 15 -9.02 11.42 3.57
N ASN A 16 -10.24 11.61 3.07
CA ASN A 16 -10.72 12.92 2.63
C ASN A 16 -10.78 13.93 3.79
N SER A 17 -11.17 13.48 4.99
CA SER A 17 -11.22 14.34 6.19
C SER A 17 -9.87 14.94 6.59
N VAL A 18 -8.76 14.33 6.14
CA VAL A 18 -7.38 14.82 6.33
C VAL A 18 -6.77 15.36 5.04
N ASN A 19 -7.59 15.65 4.03
CA ASN A 19 -7.19 16.21 2.73
C ASN A 19 -6.20 15.35 1.93
N LEU A 20 -6.28 14.02 2.05
CA LEU A 20 -5.44 13.08 1.30
C LEU A 20 -6.19 12.33 0.18
N ALA A 21 -7.50 12.56 0.06
CA ALA A 21 -8.35 11.99 -0.98
C ALA A 21 -9.38 13.03 -1.45
N PRO A 22 -9.86 12.95 -2.70
CA PRO A 22 -10.91 13.83 -3.20
C PRO A 22 -12.25 13.56 -2.48
N PRO A 23 -13.18 14.53 -2.47
CA PRO A 23 -14.48 14.34 -1.83
C PRO A 23 -15.30 13.26 -2.54
N ILE A 24 -16.11 12.51 -1.78
CA ILE A 24 -17.11 11.60 -2.33
C ILE A 24 -18.40 12.38 -2.57
N HIS A 25 -18.96 12.28 -3.77
CA HIS A 25 -20.20 12.93 -4.17
C HIS A 25 -21.42 12.00 -4.08
N ALA A 26 -21.25 10.70 -4.38
CA ALA A 26 -22.31 9.71 -4.26
C ALA A 26 -21.78 8.29 -4.04
N ARG A 27 -22.62 7.42 -3.48
CA ARG A 27 -22.37 5.98 -3.33
C ARG A 27 -23.55 5.18 -3.89
N PHE A 28 -23.23 4.13 -4.63
CA PHE A 28 -24.17 3.14 -5.16
C PHE A 28 -23.85 1.75 -4.61
N GLY A 29 -24.73 0.77 -4.86
CA GLY A 29 -24.49 -0.61 -4.43
C GLY A 29 -23.25 -1.25 -5.05
N ASN A 30 -22.79 -0.76 -6.21
CA ASN A 30 -21.69 -1.30 -6.98
C ASN A 30 -20.60 -0.26 -7.34
N GLY A 31 -20.59 0.92 -6.72
CA GLY A 31 -19.59 1.94 -7.05
C GLY A 31 -19.72 3.25 -6.29
N LEU A 32 -18.77 4.16 -6.56
CA LEU A 32 -18.67 5.49 -5.97
C LEU A 32 -18.56 6.56 -7.07
N VAL A 33 -19.04 7.77 -6.80
CA VAL A 33 -18.71 8.97 -7.57
C VAL A 33 -17.95 9.89 -6.63
N TYR A 34 -16.73 10.25 -6.99
CA TYR A 34 -15.84 11.09 -6.20
C TYR A 34 -15.09 12.07 -7.10
N GLY A 35 -14.46 13.07 -6.48
CA GLY A 35 -13.82 14.17 -7.18
C GLY A 35 -12.68 13.70 -8.09
N PHE A 36 -12.59 14.33 -9.26
CA PHE A 36 -11.50 14.13 -10.21
C PHE A 36 -10.20 14.73 -9.68
N ILE A 37 -9.10 13.98 -9.80
CA ILE A 37 -7.74 14.45 -9.49
C ILE A 37 -7.05 14.76 -10.81
N GLU A 38 -6.70 16.03 -11.03
CA GLU A 38 -6.02 16.46 -12.26
C GLU A 38 -4.57 15.99 -12.28
N GLY A 39 -4.17 15.37 -13.40
CA GLY A 39 -2.82 14.87 -13.62
C GLY A 39 -2.80 13.51 -14.32
N ARG A 40 -1.75 12.75 -14.08
CA ARG A 40 -1.59 11.40 -14.62
C ARG A 40 -0.99 10.44 -13.59
N SER A 41 -1.22 9.16 -13.78
CA SER A 41 -0.48 8.12 -13.08
C SER A 41 0.99 8.06 -13.50
N LEU A 42 1.81 7.48 -12.63
CA LEU A 42 3.20 7.19 -12.93
C LEU A 42 3.36 5.90 -13.74
N GLU A 43 4.39 5.87 -14.57
CA GLU A 43 4.97 4.63 -15.08
C GLU A 43 5.84 3.98 -14.01
N PHE A 44 5.95 2.66 -14.00
CA PHE A 44 6.74 1.94 -12.98
C PHE A 44 8.22 2.34 -12.97
N THR A 45 8.76 2.77 -14.12
CA THR A 45 10.13 3.29 -14.25
C THR A 45 10.34 4.62 -13.54
N GLU A 46 9.27 5.41 -13.34
CA GLU A 46 9.31 6.71 -12.67
C GLU A 46 9.33 6.57 -11.14
N LEU A 47 8.96 5.41 -10.59
CA LEU A 47 9.04 5.14 -9.15
C LEU A 47 10.47 5.31 -8.60
N ALA A 48 11.48 5.07 -9.44
CA ALA A 48 12.89 5.21 -9.11
C ALA A 48 13.47 6.61 -9.42
N ASP A 49 12.69 7.53 -9.99
CA ASP A 49 13.18 8.86 -10.37
C ASP A 49 13.55 9.67 -9.12
N GLU A 50 14.79 10.20 -9.08
CA GLU A 50 15.31 10.94 -7.93
C GLU A 50 14.55 12.24 -7.62
N ARG A 51 13.76 12.73 -8.58
CA ARG A 51 12.89 13.89 -8.42
C ARG A 51 11.54 13.52 -7.82
N LEU A 52 11.08 12.28 -8.01
CA LEU A 52 9.74 11.81 -7.63
C LEU A 52 9.71 10.97 -6.36
N TYR A 53 10.61 9.99 -6.21
CA TYR A 53 10.55 9.10 -5.04
C TYR A 53 10.59 9.84 -3.69
N PRO A 54 11.30 10.99 -3.52
CA PRO A 54 11.25 11.72 -2.26
C PRO A 54 9.85 12.28 -1.98
N LEU A 55 9.13 12.73 -3.01
CA LEU A 55 7.77 13.25 -2.87
C LEU A 55 6.78 12.14 -2.53
N ILE A 56 6.92 10.97 -3.18
CA ILE A 56 6.12 9.77 -2.90
C ILE A 56 6.36 9.30 -1.46
N ALA A 57 7.62 9.19 -1.05
CA ALA A 57 8.00 8.80 0.30
C ALA A 57 7.41 9.75 1.34
N ALA A 58 7.54 11.07 1.14
CA ALA A 58 6.99 12.08 2.03
C ALA A 58 5.46 12.01 2.10
N LYS A 59 4.78 11.75 0.97
CA LYS A 59 3.31 11.58 0.93
C LYS A 59 2.87 10.33 1.69
N LEU A 60 3.58 9.22 1.55
CA LEU A 60 3.32 8.00 2.33
C LEU A 60 3.63 8.18 3.83
N GLY A 61 4.64 8.98 4.16
CA GLY A 61 4.92 9.43 5.52
C GLY A 61 3.75 10.20 6.13
N GLN A 62 3.26 11.21 5.40
CA GLN A 62 2.09 11.98 5.77
C GLN A 62 0.86 11.08 5.96
N TRP A 63 0.63 10.16 5.04
CA TRP A 63 -0.46 9.19 5.08
C TRP A 63 -0.44 8.34 6.35
N HIS A 64 0.69 7.66 6.61
CA HIS A 64 0.89 6.81 7.78
C HIS A 64 0.79 7.56 9.11
N GLN A 65 1.00 8.88 9.11
CA GLN A 65 0.88 9.72 10.30
C GLN A 65 -0.55 10.25 10.51
N GLN A 66 -1.24 10.64 9.45
CA GLN A 66 -2.50 11.39 9.54
C GLN A 66 -3.73 10.49 9.47
N VAL A 67 -3.72 9.43 8.66
CA VAL A 67 -4.89 8.56 8.48
C VAL A 67 -5.04 7.63 9.68
N GLN A 68 -6.09 7.86 10.48
CA GLN A 68 -6.34 7.12 11.72
C GLN A 68 -7.13 5.83 11.44
N VAL A 69 -6.49 4.68 11.64
CA VAL A 69 -7.12 3.37 11.42
C VAL A 69 -8.31 3.12 12.34
N ASP A 70 -8.24 3.59 13.59
CA ASP A 70 -9.31 3.38 14.55
C ASP A 70 -10.58 4.18 14.16
N ALA A 71 -10.43 5.33 13.49
CA ALA A 71 -11.54 6.09 12.93
C ALA A 71 -12.23 5.35 11.77
N ILE A 72 -11.46 4.62 10.95
CA ILE A 72 -12.01 3.76 9.89
C ILE A 72 -12.83 2.64 10.52
N GLU A 73 -12.29 1.93 11.51
CA GLU A 73 -13.00 0.83 12.17
C GLU A 73 -14.28 1.29 12.89
N GLU A 74 -14.24 2.44 13.58
CA GLU A 74 -15.41 3.00 14.25
C GLU A 74 -16.51 3.39 13.25
N CYS A 75 -16.15 4.09 12.16
CA CYS A 75 -17.09 4.49 11.13
C CYS A 75 -17.67 3.27 10.38
N LEU A 76 -16.85 2.26 10.11
CA LEU A 76 -17.27 1.01 9.47
C LEU A 76 -18.28 0.24 10.35
N ALA A 77 -18.02 0.17 11.66
CA ALA A 77 -18.95 -0.43 12.61
C ALA A 77 -20.28 0.32 12.67
N LYS A 78 -20.27 1.66 12.68
CA LYS A 78 -21.48 2.50 12.66
C LYS A 78 -22.30 2.25 11.39
N LEU A 79 -21.65 2.29 10.23
CA LEU A 79 -22.29 2.06 8.93
C LEU A 79 -22.96 0.69 8.86
N ARG A 80 -22.26 -0.38 9.26
CA ARG A 80 -22.81 -1.74 9.23
C ARG A 80 -23.97 -1.94 10.18
N ARG A 81 -23.90 -1.37 11.39
CA ARG A 81 -24.99 -1.42 12.35
C ARG A 81 -26.27 -0.80 11.79
N GLU A 82 -26.13 0.33 11.08
CA GLU A 82 -27.26 1.06 10.50
C GLU A 82 -27.89 0.31 9.32
N PHE A 83 -27.08 -0.22 8.40
CA PHE A 83 -27.59 -0.73 7.11
C PHE A 83 -27.63 -2.26 6.97
N ARG A 84 -26.90 -3.02 7.81
CA ARG A 84 -26.84 -4.50 7.76
C ARG A 84 -27.36 -5.19 9.02
N GLY A 85 -27.69 -4.42 10.06
CA GLY A 85 -28.11 -4.94 11.36
C GLY A 85 -26.96 -5.59 12.15
N SER A 86 -27.29 -6.24 13.26
CA SER A 86 -26.34 -6.73 14.27
C SER A 86 -25.74 -8.11 14.00
N LYS A 87 -25.75 -8.60 12.74
CA LYS A 87 -25.05 -9.85 12.43
C LYS A 87 -23.53 -9.63 12.53
N PRO A 88 -22.79 -10.43 13.31
CA PRO A 88 -21.34 -10.37 13.32
C PRO A 88 -20.82 -10.91 11.99
N GLU A 89 -20.65 -10.05 11.00
CA GLU A 89 -19.82 -10.39 9.86
C GLU A 89 -18.36 -10.35 10.32
N SER A 90 -17.69 -11.51 10.20
CA SER A 90 -16.25 -11.65 10.32
C SER A 90 -15.56 -10.88 9.17
N SER A 91 -15.55 -9.56 9.23
CA SER A 91 -14.74 -8.77 8.30
C SER A 91 -13.30 -8.78 8.77
N ALA A 92 -12.38 -9.12 7.89
CA ALA A 92 -10.97 -8.93 8.15
C ALA A 92 -10.70 -7.45 8.48
N SER A 93 -9.99 -7.20 9.58
CA SER A 93 -9.66 -5.86 10.08
C SER A 93 -8.16 -5.58 10.03
N ASP A 94 -7.35 -6.60 9.76
CA ASP A 94 -5.91 -6.50 9.64
C ASP A 94 -5.37 -7.35 8.47
N LEU A 95 -4.13 -7.07 8.07
CA LEU A 95 -3.45 -7.81 7.00
C LEU A 95 -3.50 -9.34 7.20
N TRP A 96 -3.32 -9.81 8.44
CA TRP A 96 -3.24 -11.24 8.74
C TRP A 96 -4.59 -11.95 8.54
N SER A 97 -5.69 -11.32 8.96
CA SER A 97 -7.04 -11.84 8.74
C SER A 97 -7.42 -11.80 7.26
N VAL A 98 -7.00 -10.77 6.51
CA VAL A 98 -7.19 -10.73 5.04
C VAL A 98 -6.51 -11.92 4.38
N LEU A 99 -5.21 -12.10 4.66
CA LEU A 99 -4.42 -13.21 4.09
C LEU A 99 -5.00 -14.58 4.48
N SER A 100 -5.38 -14.76 5.75
CA SER A 100 -5.98 -16.01 6.23
C SER A 100 -7.30 -16.31 5.51
N ASN A 101 -8.15 -15.30 5.29
CA ASN A 101 -9.41 -15.46 4.57
C ASN A 101 -9.15 -15.82 3.10
N TRP A 102 -8.18 -15.19 2.45
CA TRP A 102 -7.83 -15.50 1.06
C TRP A 102 -7.28 -16.92 0.92
N ILE A 103 -6.42 -17.38 1.83
CA ILE A 103 -5.92 -18.75 1.84
C ILE A 103 -7.07 -19.75 2.01
N GLN A 104 -8.04 -19.47 2.88
CA GLN A 104 -9.20 -20.34 3.07
C GLN A 104 -10.12 -20.41 1.84
N LEU A 105 -10.18 -19.35 1.04
CA LEU A 105 -10.99 -19.29 -0.17
C LEU A 105 -10.25 -19.83 -1.41
N LEU A 106 -8.96 -20.15 -1.29
CA LEU A 106 -8.15 -20.62 -2.41
C LEU A 106 -8.68 -21.98 -2.90
N PRO A 107 -9.08 -22.10 -4.18
CA PRO A 107 -9.54 -23.37 -4.70
C PRO A 107 -8.35 -24.31 -4.94
N GLU A 108 -8.53 -25.59 -4.61
CA GLU A 108 -7.55 -26.64 -4.91
C GLU A 108 -7.68 -27.06 -6.38
N ILE A 109 -7.01 -26.31 -7.26
CA ILE A 109 -6.92 -26.65 -8.69
C ILE A 109 -5.53 -27.16 -9.03
N GLU A 110 -5.49 -28.21 -9.87
CA GLU A 110 -4.26 -28.94 -10.21
C GLU A 110 -3.14 -28.03 -10.73
N GLY A 111 -3.47 -27.01 -11.53
CA GLY A 111 -2.48 -26.08 -12.07
C GLY A 111 -1.75 -25.26 -11.00
N ILE A 112 -2.47 -24.78 -9.98
CA ILE A 112 -1.87 -24.02 -8.87
C ILE A 112 -1.06 -24.98 -7.99
N THR A 113 -1.64 -26.11 -7.61
CA THR A 113 -0.97 -27.11 -6.76
C THR A 113 0.32 -27.62 -7.41
N SER A 114 0.30 -27.89 -8.71
CA SER A 114 1.49 -28.35 -9.47
C SER A 114 2.57 -27.27 -9.53
N SER A 115 2.19 -26.01 -9.76
CA SER A 115 3.12 -24.87 -9.74
C SER A 115 3.77 -24.71 -8.36
N CYS A 116 2.98 -24.76 -7.28
CA CYS A 116 3.50 -24.71 -5.92
C CYS A 116 4.43 -25.88 -5.62
N ALA A 117 4.08 -27.11 -6.03
CA ALA A 117 4.90 -28.30 -5.80
C ALA A 117 6.26 -28.28 -6.53
N GLN A 118 6.37 -27.54 -7.63
CA GLN A 118 7.62 -27.34 -8.37
C GLN A 118 8.56 -26.31 -7.70
N ASN A 119 8.04 -25.46 -6.82
CA ASN A 119 8.83 -24.46 -6.09
C ASN A 119 9.31 -25.05 -4.76
N ILE A 120 10.61 -25.34 -4.69
CA ILE A 120 11.25 -26.20 -3.69
C ILE A 120 11.13 -25.70 -2.24
N ASP A 121 10.97 -24.40 -2.02
CA ASP A 121 10.95 -23.80 -0.67
C ASP A 121 9.67 -24.14 0.11
N ILE A 122 8.58 -24.52 -0.57
CA ILE A 122 7.30 -24.91 0.04
C ILE A 122 7.36 -26.33 0.64
N ARG A 123 8.40 -27.12 0.27
CA ARG A 123 8.54 -28.53 0.66
C ARG A 123 9.06 -28.76 2.08
N GLU A 124 9.40 -27.71 2.84
CA GLU A 124 9.77 -27.86 4.25
C GLU A 124 8.59 -28.32 5.12
N VAL A 125 7.35 -28.25 4.62
CA VAL A 125 6.19 -28.90 5.24
C VAL A 125 6.26 -30.41 5.00
N GLN A 126 6.80 -31.13 5.98
CA GLN A 126 7.15 -32.56 5.94
C GLN A 126 5.97 -33.55 5.87
N ASP A 127 4.73 -33.10 5.64
CA ASP A 127 3.55 -33.98 5.59
C ASP A 127 3.12 -34.24 4.14
N PRO A 128 3.31 -35.47 3.61
CA PRO A 128 2.87 -35.85 2.27
C PRO A 128 1.36 -35.78 2.05
N GLN A 129 0.55 -35.64 3.11
CA GLN A 129 -0.91 -35.54 3.04
C GLN A 129 -1.42 -34.11 3.21
N ALA A 130 -0.55 -33.12 3.45
CA ALA A 130 -0.98 -31.74 3.63
C ALA A 130 -1.49 -31.13 2.31
N SER A 131 -2.64 -30.47 2.37
CA SER A 131 -3.15 -29.68 1.25
C SER A 131 -2.33 -28.40 1.05
N LEU A 132 -2.48 -27.75 -0.12
CA LEU A 132 -1.89 -26.43 -0.36
C LEU A 132 -2.36 -25.39 0.67
N VAL A 133 -3.63 -25.48 1.09
CA VAL A 133 -4.21 -24.57 2.09
C VAL A 133 -3.55 -24.77 3.45
N ASP A 134 -3.28 -26.02 3.85
CA ASP A 134 -2.61 -26.33 5.12
C ASP A 134 -1.18 -25.77 5.14
N VAL A 135 -0.47 -25.97 4.05
CA VAL A 135 0.88 -25.44 3.84
C VAL A 135 0.88 -23.91 3.95
N LEU A 136 0.02 -23.21 3.22
CA LEU A 136 -0.05 -21.74 3.24
C LEU A 136 -0.48 -21.19 4.62
N LYS A 137 -1.34 -21.90 5.34
CA LYS A 137 -1.70 -21.53 6.73
C LYS A 137 -0.51 -21.66 7.67
N ALA A 138 0.29 -22.71 7.54
CA ALA A 138 1.51 -22.89 8.32
C ALA A 138 2.53 -21.78 8.03
N GLU A 139 2.75 -21.46 6.74
CA GLU A 139 3.61 -20.37 6.30
C GLU A 139 3.15 -19.01 6.82
N LEU A 140 1.84 -18.71 6.73
CA LEU A 140 1.29 -17.46 7.26
C LEU A 140 1.46 -17.36 8.79
N ALA A 141 1.26 -18.46 9.51
CA ALA A 141 1.46 -18.51 10.96
C ALA A 141 2.92 -18.25 11.32
N TRP A 142 3.87 -18.90 10.62
CA TRP A 142 5.30 -18.65 10.78
C TRP A 142 5.66 -17.19 10.48
N LEU A 143 5.22 -16.65 9.33
CA LEU A 143 5.49 -15.28 8.91
C LEU A 143 4.98 -14.26 9.94
N ARG A 144 3.78 -14.49 10.48
CA ARG A 144 3.20 -13.66 11.54
C ARG A 144 4.07 -13.66 12.79
N VAL A 145 4.55 -14.82 13.24
CA VAL A 145 5.45 -14.91 14.40
C VAL A 145 6.71 -14.07 14.17
N GLN A 146 7.31 -14.14 12.98
CA GLN A 146 8.53 -13.41 12.67
C GLN A 146 8.32 -11.89 12.61
N LEU A 147 7.19 -11.42 12.07
CA LEU A 147 7.03 -10.02 11.64
C LEU A 147 6.03 -9.18 12.46
N HIS A 148 5.04 -9.77 13.14
CA HIS A 148 3.89 -9.02 13.67
C HIS A 148 4.24 -7.83 14.58
N SER A 149 5.35 -7.90 15.32
CA SER A 149 5.79 -6.88 16.28
C SER A 149 6.99 -6.04 15.80
N LYS A 150 7.48 -6.26 14.57
CA LYS A 150 8.70 -5.62 14.06
C LYS A 150 8.47 -4.21 13.51
N SER A 151 7.22 -3.83 13.26
CA SER A 151 6.87 -2.54 12.67
C SER A 151 5.55 -2.04 13.26
N PRO A 152 5.41 -0.71 13.52
CA PRO A 152 4.15 -0.16 13.99
C PRO A 152 3.05 -0.36 12.94
N LEU A 153 1.83 -0.54 13.44
CA LEU A 153 0.62 -0.65 12.62
C LEU A 153 0.13 0.74 12.21
N VAL A 154 -0.33 0.85 10.96
CA VAL A 154 -0.83 2.08 10.35
C VAL A 154 -2.05 1.76 9.48
N ALA A 155 -2.78 2.79 9.04
CA ALA A 155 -3.70 2.66 7.92
C ALA A 155 -2.87 2.55 6.62
N SER A 156 -2.69 1.32 6.15
CA SER A 156 -1.85 1.01 4.99
C SER A 156 -2.65 1.17 3.70
N HIS A 157 -2.03 1.67 2.63
CA HIS A 157 -2.63 1.67 1.29
C HIS A 157 -2.79 0.25 0.75
N CYS A 158 -1.78 -0.59 1.01
CA CYS A 158 -1.66 -1.99 0.62
C CYS A 158 -1.45 -2.27 -0.87
N ASP A 159 -1.74 -1.30 -1.75
CA ASP A 159 -1.56 -1.47 -3.19
C ASP A 159 -0.96 -0.22 -3.88
N LEU A 160 0.23 0.21 -3.44
CA LEU A 160 0.85 1.45 -3.93
C LEU A 160 1.73 1.24 -5.18
N LEU A 161 1.13 0.65 -6.22
CA LEU A 161 1.73 0.53 -7.56
C LEU A 161 1.73 1.86 -8.32
N SER A 162 2.49 1.96 -9.41
CA SER A 162 2.69 3.23 -10.13
C SER A 162 1.39 3.86 -10.66
N GLY A 163 0.45 3.00 -11.07
CA GLY A 163 -0.91 3.38 -11.47
C GLY A 163 -1.70 4.14 -10.40
N ASN A 164 -1.39 3.88 -9.12
CA ASN A 164 -2.08 4.45 -7.95
C ASN A 164 -1.38 5.69 -7.39
N VAL A 165 -0.31 6.15 -8.05
CA VAL A 165 0.43 7.37 -7.72
C VAL A 165 0.20 8.40 -8.80
N ILE A 166 -0.52 9.48 -8.47
CA ILE A 166 -0.83 10.57 -9.39
C ILE A 166 0.12 11.74 -9.16
N ILE A 167 0.70 12.26 -10.24
CA ILE A 167 1.40 13.54 -10.26
C ILE A 167 0.54 14.61 -10.92
N SER A 168 0.64 15.84 -10.44
CA SER A 168 -0.06 16.98 -11.04
C SER A 168 0.38 17.22 -12.48
N GLU A 169 -0.51 17.80 -13.28
CA GLU A 169 -0.20 18.18 -14.68
C GLU A 169 0.99 19.14 -14.76
N ASP A 170 1.05 20.12 -13.85
CA ASP A 170 2.18 21.07 -13.74
C ASP A 170 3.52 20.36 -13.51
N LEU A 171 3.61 19.42 -12.55
CA LEU A 171 4.83 18.65 -12.33
C LEU A 171 5.16 17.74 -13.52
N SER A 172 4.15 17.09 -14.11
CA SER A 172 4.29 16.24 -15.30
C SER A 172 4.90 17.02 -16.48
N GLN A 173 4.46 18.26 -16.70
CA GLN A 173 5.00 19.11 -17.76
C GLN A 173 6.43 19.58 -17.46
N LYS A 174 6.71 20.04 -16.23
CA LYS A 174 8.07 20.48 -15.87
C LYS A 174 9.10 19.35 -15.91
N LEU A 175 8.70 18.11 -15.61
CA LEU A 175 9.58 16.95 -15.77
C LEU A 175 10.03 16.75 -17.23
N LYS A 176 9.20 17.15 -18.21
CA LYS A 176 9.48 17.06 -19.65
C LYS A 176 10.23 18.28 -20.19
N THR A 177 9.84 19.49 -19.77
CA THR A 177 10.36 20.75 -20.33
C THR A 177 11.61 21.26 -19.60
N GLY A 178 11.88 20.76 -18.40
CA GLY A 178 13.01 21.15 -17.58
C GLY A 178 12.54 21.61 -16.21
N LEU A 179 13.00 20.90 -15.18
CA LEU A 179 12.62 21.15 -13.79
C LEU A 179 13.77 21.87 -13.08
N SER A 180 13.56 23.12 -12.68
CA SER A 180 14.61 23.92 -12.02
C SER A 180 14.79 23.52 -10.55
N ALA A 181 15.90 23.96 -9.94
CA ALA A 181 16.13 23.76 -8.51
C ALA A 181 15.06 24.46 -7.64
N SER A 182 14.60 25.65 -8.05
CA SER A 182 13.51 26.36 -7.36
C SER A 182 12.17 25.63 -7.49
N ASP A 183 11.88 25.04 -8.64
CA ASP A 183 10.68 24.21 -8.80
C ASP A 183 10.72 22.98 -7.89
N MET A 184 11.87 22.32 -7.81
CA MET A 184 12.05 21.17 -6.92
C MET A 184 11.85 21.55 -5.45
N GLU A 185 12.32 22.71 -5.01
CA GLU A 185 12.11 23.17 -3.64
C GLU A 185 10.62 23.46 -3.37
N TYR A 186 9.95 24.11 -4.32
CA TYR A 186 8.50 24.33 -4.26
C TYR A 186 7.73 23.00 -4.12
N TYR A 187 8.02 22.00 -4.95
CA TYR A 187 7.33 20.71 -4.86
C TYR A 187 7.69 19.90 -3.63
N LYS A 188 8.88 20.04 -3.06
CA LYS A 188 9.21 19.40 -1.77
C LYS A 188 8.39 19.99 -0.62
N GLN A 189 8.08 21.29 -0.67
CA GLN A 189 7.26 21.95 0.34
C GLN A 189 5.77 21.67 0.15
N TYR A 190 5.26 21.77 -1.09
CA TYR A 190 3.84 21.59 -1.39
C TYR A 190 3.41 20.12 -1.52
N ASN A 191 4.30 19.27 -2.04
CA ASN A 191 4.09 17.86 -2.37
C ASN A 191 2.81 17.58 -3.19
N PRO A 192 2.89 17.63 -4.53
CA PRO A 192 1.74 17.45 -5.42
C PRO A 192 1.33 15.99 -5.64
N ILE A 193 1.91 15.02 -4.93
CA ILE A 193 1.57 13.60 -5.09
C ILE A 193 0.20 13.33 -4.48
N SER A 194 -0.65 12.60 -5.21
CA SER A 194 -1.90 12.04 -4.70
C SER A 194 -1.89 10.53 -4.86
N PHE A 195 -2.43 9.82 -3.87
CA PHE A 195 -2.68 8.38 -3.97
C PHE A 195 -4.15 8.15 -4.29
N ILE A 196 -4.46 7.09 -5.03
CA ILE A 196 -5.82 6.68 -5.40
C ILE A 196 -5.96 5.16 -5.25
N ASP A 197 -7.19 4.67 -5.38
CA ASP A 197 -7.54 3.25 -5.35
C ASP A 197 -7.31 2.59 -3.98
N TYR A 198 -8.24 2.87 -3.07
CA TYR A 198 -8.14 2.56 -1.65
C TYR A 198 -8.78 1.21 -1.27
N GLU A 199 -9.05 0.34 -2.24
CA GLU A 199 -9.93 -0.82 -2.05
C GLU A 199 -9.30 -1.94 -1.19
N TYR A 200 -7.97 -1.98 -1.10
CA TYR A 200 -7.21 -2.93 -0.28
C TYR A 200 -6.80 -2.37 1.09
N MET A 201 -7.18 -1.14 1.43
CA MET A 201 -6.72 -0.51 2.66
C MET A 201 -7.12 -1.29 3.91
N VAL A 202 -6.14 -1.52 4.78
CA VAL A 202 -6.35 -2.27 6.03
C VAL A 202 -5.30 -1.86 7.07
N LYS A 203 -5.54 -2.20 8.35
CA LYS A 203 -4.52 -2.10 9.39
C LYS A 203 -3.37 -3.06 9.07
N ALA A 204 -2.20 -2.52 8.75
CA ALA A 204 -1.02 -3.33 8.46
C ALA A 204 0.24 -2.70 9.07
N PRO A 205 1.32 -3.49 9.27
CA PRO A 205 2.60 -2.92 9.63
C PRO A 205 3.08 -1.96 8.53
N ARG A 206 3.52 -0.73 8.86
CA ARG A 206 3.98 0.22 7.82
C ARG A 206 5.09 -0.33 6.92
N ALA A 207 5.91 -1.25 7.45
CA ALA A 207 6.95 -1.93 6.68
C ALA A 207 6.36 -2.76 5.52
N PHE A 208 5.16 -3.33 5.68
CA PHE A 208 4.47 -4.00 4.58
C PHE A 208 4.17 -3.04 3.44
N ASP A 209 3.55 -1.89 3.72
CA ASP A 209 3.20 -0.91 2.68
C ASP A 209 4.43 -0.37 1.94
N ILE A 210 5.49 -0.08 2.70
CA ILE A 210 6.77 0.40 2.16
C ILE A 210 7.45 -0.68 1.31
N SER A 211 7.53 -1.91 1.82
CA SER A 211 8.14 -3.02 1.09
C SER A 211 7.33 -3.36 -0.16
N ASN A 212 6.01 -3.38 -0.08
CA ASN A 212 5.13 -3.58 -1.23
C ASN A 212 5.38 -2.51 -2.29
N HIS A 213 5.38 -1.24 -1.91
CA HIS A 213 5.70 -0.15 -2.83
C HIS A 213 7.07 -0.31 -3.53
N PHE A 214 8.10 -0.77 -2.82
CA PHE A 214 9.39 -1.08 -3.45
C PHE A 214 9.35 -2.29 -4.38
N MET A 215 8.50 -3.29 -4.10
CA MET A 215 8.29 -4.41 -5.01
C MET A 215 7.67 -3.94 -6.32
N GLU A 216 6.83 -2.90 -6.32
CA GLU A 216 6.19 -2.36 -7.53
C GLU A 216 7.18 -1.71 -8.52
N TRP A 217 8.42 -1.45 -8.12
CA TRP A 217 9.46 -0.90 -8.99
C TRP A 217 9.88 -1.88 -10.10
N GLN A 218 9.55 -3.17 -9.96
CA GLN A 218 9.82 -4.18 -10.97
C GLN A 218 8.80 -4.19 -12.13
N GLY A 219 7.66 -3.51 -11.96
CA GLY A 219 6.52 -3.53 -12.88
C GLY A 219 5.94 -4.93 -13.12
N PHE A 220 4.92 -5.02 -13.99
CA PHE A 220 4.24 -6.30 -14.27
C PHE A 220 5.12 -7.36 -14.97
N LYS A 221 6.26 -6.95 -15.55
CA LYS A 221 7.24 -7.88 -16.12
C LYS A 221 8.19 -8.48 -15.09
N CYS A 222 8.06 -8.12 -13.81
CA CYS A 222 8.87 -8.65 -12.72
C CYS A 222 10.38 -8.44 -12.94
N GLU A 223 10.78 -7.24 -13.37
CA GLU A 223 12.19 -6.86 -13.53
C GLU A 223 12.88 -6.66 -12.16
N ARG A 224 13.07 -7.75 -11.42
CA ARG A 224 13.52 -7.75 -10.00
C ARG A 224 14.79 -6.94 -9.71
N HIS A 225 15.65 -6.74 -10.71
CA HIS A 225 16.85 -5.92 -10.58
C HIS A 225 16.56 -4.43 -10.30
N ARG A 226 15.33 -3.98 -10.53
CA ARG A 226 14.86 -2.61 -10.23
C ARG A 226 14.47 -2.40 -8.77
N ILE A 227 14.21 -3.48 -8.03
CA ILE A 227 13.84 -3.39 -6.61
C ILE A 227 15.08 -2.92 -5.85
N PRO A 228 14.99 -1.84 -5.05
CA PRO A 228 16.13 -1.35 -4.30
C PRO A 228 16.59 -2.40 -3.28
N LYS A 229 17.88 -2.74 -3.31
CA LYS A 229 18.46 -3.69 -2.36
C LYS A 229 18.35 -3.17 -0.93
N ALA A 230 17.79 -3.99 -0.04
CA ALA A 230 17.56 -3.67 1.37
C ALA A 230 18.86 -3.71 2.20
N GLU A 231 19.80 -2.83 1.88
CA GLU A 231 21.11 -2.72 2.53
C GLU A 231 21.26 -1.36 3.22
N LYS A 232 21.90 -1.33 4.40
CA LYS A 232 22.12 -0.08 5.16
C LYS A 232 22.97 0.95 4.39
N SER A 233 23.85 0.48 3.51
CA SER A 233 24.70 1.29 2.64
C SER A 233 23.96 1.90 1.45
N ASN A 234 22.74 1.45 1.14
CA ASN A 234 21.98 1.90 -0.01
C ASN A 234 21.53 3.38 0.17
N LEU A 235 22.20 4.29 -0.53
CA LEU A 235 21.94 5.73 -0.44
C LEU A 235 20.52 6.10 -0.88
N LEU A 236 19.96 5.41 -1.88
CA LEU A 236 18.59 5.64 -2.33
C LEU A 236 17.60 5.32 -1.20
N LEU A 237 17.72 4.16 -0.55
CA LEU A 237 16.84 3.81 0.57
C LEU A 237 17.01 4.78 1.75
N ARG A 238 18.24 5.25 2.03
CA ARG A 238 18.47 6.27 3.07
C ARG A 238 17.77 7.59 2.73
N ARG A 239 17.83 8.04 1.47
CA ARG A 239 17.13 9.24 0.97
C ARG A 239 15.63 9.08 1.03
N TRP A 240 15.11 7.93 0.58
CA TRP A 240 13.69 7.59 0.64
C TRP A 240 13.19 7.61 2.10
N CYS A 241 13.90 6.94 3.01
CA CYS A 241 13.57 6.93 4.44
C CYS A 241 13.63 8.32 5.07
N ALA A 242 14.60 9.17 4.70
CA ALA A 242 14.68 10.53 5.19
C ALA A 242 13.45 11.36 4.76
N ALA A 243 13.05 11.24 3.50
CA ALA A 243 11.87 11.90 2.96
C ALA A 243 10.57 11.40 3.62
N TYR A 244 10.42 10.07 3.80
CA TYR A 244 9.31 9.46 4.53
C TYR A 244 9.18 9.98 5.97
N LEU A 245 10.31 10.20 6.65
CA LEU A 245 10.33 10.72 8.02
C LEU A 245 10.19 12.26 8.09
N GLY A 246 9.97 12.95 6.96
CA GLY A 246 9.88 14.41 6.90
C GLY A 246 11.19 15.13 7.25
N ARG A 247 12.34 14.47 7.05
CA ARG A 247 13.67 15.03 7.39
C ARG A 247 14.29 15.67 6.15
N HIS A 248 14.58 16.97 6.21
CA HIS A 248 15.47 17.60 5.23
C HIS A 248 16.91 17.07 5.41
N PHE A 249 17.54 16.63 4.33
CA PHE A 249 18.88 16.00 4.38
C PHE A 249 19.98 16.97 4.86
N ALA A 250 19.76 18.29 4.76
CA ALA A 250 20.68 19.33 5.20
C ALA A 250 21.01 19.24 6.70
N ASP A 251 20.12 18.67 7.52
CA ASP A 251 20.30 18.62 8.98
C ASP A 251 21.16 17.44 9.47
N ARG A 252 21.61 16.52 8.59
CA ARG A 252 22.22 15.24 9.03
C ARG A 252 23.39 14.72 8.19
N LEU A 253 24.30 15.61 7.76
CA LEU A 253 25.70 15.20 7.54
C LEU A 253 26.49 15.04 8.85
N ARG A 254 25.80 15.08 10.01
CA ARG A 254 26.33 14.72 11.32
C ARG A 254 25.58 13.49 11.83
N LEU A 255 25.99 12.30 11.40
CA LEU A 255 25.86 11.01 12.10
C LEU A 255 26.57 9.93 11.27
#